data_AF-A0A2V7BFE9-F1
#
_entry.id   AF-A0A2V7BFE9-F1
#
_cell.length_a   1.000
_cell.length_b   1.000
_cell.length_c   1.000
_cell.angle_alpha   90.00
_cell.angle_beta   90.00
_cell.angle_gamma   90.00
#
_symmetry.space_group_name_H-M   'P 1'
#
loop_
_entity.id
_entity.type
_entity.pdbx_description
1 polymer ?
#
loop_
_entity_poly.entity_id
_entity_poly.type
_entity_poly.pdbx_seq_one_letter_code
_entity_poly.pdbx_strand_id
1 'polypeptide(L)'
;MRARRGLPGRSLPAGGGRAPHRRACGRASRPPEEALYTPGVPALGLAVPPGVKRRLLDWLACPACRGAIALTRAVPDAGDIREGELACGHCGVRYPITRGIPRLVPPALAAAVRATVERFGYEWTRFAELRPEYEAQLLGWMAPVGRDAFVGQRVLDAGCGKGRHLRLASAFGAKEVIGVDLGLAVDVAAQNTADLDNVHVVQGDLTRPPLRRESLDLIYSIGVLHHLPEPEAGFRALSPLLVPGGRFVAWLYAREGNGWVLALVDPARRLTSRLPLPFVSGLAWVVAVPLWIALRVFYAPARTRPRLARALPYVSYLTDLVPFPFREVHSIAFDHLLAPVAHYMARARVERAFVEGGLTLESLRWHHANSWAASGRRVG
;
A
#
# COMPACT_ATOMS: atom_id res chain seq x y z
N MET A 1 -38.02 44.18 67.11
CA MET A 1 -38.12 42.73 67.43
C MET A 1 -37.32 41.94 66.39
N ARG A 2 -36.52 40.97 66.86
CA ARG A 2 -35.76 39.94 66.10
C ARG A 2 -36.71 39.15 65.16
N ALA A 3 -36.34 38.39 64.13
CA ALA A 3 -35.11 37.70 63.73
C ALA A 3 -35.20 37.30 62.23
N ARG A 4 -34.10 37.38 61.44
CA ARG A 4 -33.22 36.30 60.92
C ARG A 4 -33.66 35.49 59.67
N ARG A 5 -32.88 35.75 58.60
CA ARG A 5 -32.12 34.86 57.67
C ARG A 5 -32.84 33.97 56.63
N GLY A 6 -32.38 34.10 55.37
CA GLY A 6 -32.33 33.01 54.37
C GLY A 6 -32.38 33.48 52.89
N LEU A 7 -31.22 33.61 52.23
CA LEU A 7 -31.00 33.86 50.78
C LEU A 7 -31.19 32.58 49.93
N PRO A 8 -31.05 32.60 48.57
CA PRO A 8 -31.38 33.65 47.59
C PRO A 8 -32.14 33.11 46.35
N GLY A 9 -32.90 33.95 45.64
CA GLY A 9 -33.59 33.57 44.40
C GLY A 9 -33.85 34.74 43.45
N ARG A 10 -33.15 34.71 42.31
CA ARG A 10 -33.40 35.27 40.96
C ARG A 10 -34.55 36.28 40.75
N SER A 11 -34.23 37.35 40.00
CA SER A 11 -35.01 37.73 38.80
C SER A 11 -34.31 38.79 37.94
N LEU A 12 -33.96 38.46 36.70
CA LEU A 12 -33.98 39.38 35.56
C LEU A 12 -34.27 38.59 34.26
N PRO A 13 -35.17 39.06 33.38
CA PRO A 13 -35.52 38.37 32.14
C PRO A 13 -34.73 38.85 30.91
N ALA A 14 -34.63 37.88 29.99
CA ALA A 14 -34.37 37.84 28.55
C ALA A 14 -34.20 39.13 27.70
N GLY A 15 -33.22 39.06 26.78
CA GLY A 15 -33.39 39.57 25.42
C GLY A 15 -32.10 40.00 24.68
N GLY A 16 -31.55 39.11 23.82
CA GLY A 16 -30.76 39.55 22.65
C GLY A 16 -29.24 39.40 22.69
N GLY A 17 -28.71 38.19 22.88
CA GLY A 17 -27.27 37.89 22.71
C GLY A 17 -26.98 37.21 21.38
N ARG A 18 -26.26 37.90 20.48
CA ARG A 18 -25.66 37.32 19.27
C ARG A 18 -24.75 36.14 19.63
N ALA A 19 -24.97 34.98 19.00
CA ALA A 19 -24.09 33.83 19.11
C ALA A 19 -22.72 34.14 18.45
N PRO A 20 -21.59 33.76 19.07
CA PRO A 20 -20.28 33.91 18.45
C PRO A 20 -20.11 32.89 17.32
N HIS A 21 -19.56 33.37 16.20
CA HIS A 21 -19.19 32.62 15.02
C HIS A 21 -18.44 31.32 15.36
N ARG A 22 -19.00 30.19 14.92
CA ARG A 22 -18.27 28.92 14.79
C ARG A 22 -17.07 29.16 13.88
N ARG A 23 -15.85 29.01 14.40
CA ARG A 23 -14.64 28.93 13.58
C ARG A 23 -14.77 27.72 12.65
N ALA A 24 -14.78 27.99 11.35
CA ALA A 24 -14.68 26.97 10.33
C ALA A 24 -13.38 26.18 10.54
N CYS A 25 -13.49 24.85 10.55
CA CYS A 25 -12.35 23.96 10.43
C CYS A 25 -11.63 24.30 9.11
N GLY A 26 -10.44 24.90 9.20
CA GLY A 26 -9.61 25.15 8.03
C GLY A 26 -9.31 23.83 7.33
N ARG A 27 -9.59 23.76 6.03
CA ARG A 27 -9.05 22.71 5.16
C ARG A 27 -7.54 22.71 5.35
N ALA A 28 -6.97 21.61 5.80
CA ALA A 28 -5.51 21.43 5.78
C ALA A 28 -5.05 21.65 4.33
N SER A 29 -4.29 22.71 4.10
CA SER A 29 -3.73 23.03 2.79
C SER A 29 -2.76 21.93 2.38
N ARG A 30 -2.98 21.34 1.20
CA ARG A 30 -2.09 20.34 0.58
C ARG A 30 -0.64 20.85 0.60
N PRO A 31 0.36 20.05 0.99
CA PRO A 31 1.75 20.45 0.83
C PRO A 31 2.05 20.69 -0.67
N PRO A 32 2.98 21.60 -1.01
CA PRO A 32 3.35 21.88 -2.40
C PRO A 32 3.74 20.60 -3.14
N GLU A 33 3.47 20.53 -4.45
CA GLU A 33 3.75 19.37 -5.31
C GLU A 33 5.22 18.91 -5.19
N GLU A 34 6.15 19.86 -5.07
CA GLU A 34 7.58 19.65 -4.86
C GLU A 34 7.92 18.91 -3.55
N ALA A 35 7.10 19.04 -2.52
CA ALA A 35 7.28 18.33 -1.26
C ALA A 35 6.81 16.86 -1.32
N LEU A 36 6.10 16.45 -2.37
CA LEU A 36 5.66 15.06 -2.57
C LEU A 36 6.70 14.21 -3.33
N TYR A 37 7.66 14.84 -4.00
CA TYR A 37 8.57 14.19 -4.93
C TYR A 37 10.04 14.52 -4.62
N THR A 38 10.63 13.79 -3.67
CA THR A 38 12.08 13.88 -3.43
C THR A 38 12.82 13.18 -4.58
N PRO A 39 13.80 13.82 -5.25
CA PRO A 39 14.70 13.15 -6.17
C PRO A 39 15.35 11.97 -5.44
N GLY A 40 15.39 10.81 -6.11
CA GLY A 40 15.81 9.54 -5.51
C GLY A 40 17.05 9.69 -4.63
N VAL A 41 16.91 9.34 -3.36
CA VAL A 41 18.05 9.25 -2.45
C VAL A 41 19.01 8.23 -3.06
N PRO A 42 20.28 8.58 -3.32
CA PRO A 42 21.26 7.62 -3.76
C PRO A 42 21.33 6.50 -2.72
N ALA A 43 21.31 5.26 -3.21
CA ALA A 43 21.66 4.10 -2.39
C ALA A 43 22.92 4.43 -1.58
N LEU A 44 22.84 4.31 -0.25
CA LEU A 44 23.89 4.53 0.77
C LEU A 44 24.09 5.94 1.37
N GLY A 45 23.17 6.89 1.19
CA GLY A 45 23.17 8.19 1.89
C GLY A 45 22.05 8.38 2.93
N LEU A 46 21.83 7.37 3.78
CA LEU A 46 20.63 7.18 4.60
C LEU A 46 20.35 8.33 5.60
N ALA A 47 19.20 9.01 5.45
CA ALA A 47 18.51 9.56 6.61
C ALA A 47 17.96 8.39 7.45
N VAL A 48 18.16 8.42 8.77
CA VAL A 48 17.62 7.39 9.68
C VAL A 48 16.10 7.45 9.61
N PRO A 49 15.39 6.34 9.30
CA PRO A 49 13.93 6.33 9.33
C PRO A 49 13.43 6.86 10.68
N PRO A 50 12.31 7.61 10.73
CA PRO A 50 11.66 7.91 12.00
C PRO A 50 11.39 6.58 12.70
N GLY A 51 11.65 6.54 14.00
CA GLY A 51 11.39 5.33 14.77
C GLY A 51 9.90 4.99 14.76
N VAL A 52 9.56 3.81 15.26
CA VAL A 52 8.18 3.37 15.44
C VAL A 52 7.46 4.37 16.33
N LYS A 53 6.41 4.99 15.78
CA LYS A 53 5.48 5.81 16.54
C LYS A 53 4.74 4.92 17.52
N ARG A 54 4.71 5.30 18.80
CA ARG A 54 4.12 4.45 19.86
C ARG A 54 2.66 4.09 19.63
N ARG A 55 1.89 4.98 19.01
CA ARG A 55 0.50 4.73 18.63
C ARG A 55 0.32 3.57 17.64
N LEU A 56 1.35 3.21 16.87
CA LEU A 56 1.31 1.99 16.03
C LEU A 56 1.07 0.73 16.86
N LEU A 57 1.62 0.69 18.08
CA LEU A 57 1.52 -0.47 18.97
C LEU A 57 0.06 -0.79 19.33
N ASP A 58 -0.83 0.21 19.30
CA ASP A 58 -2.27 0.05 19.54
C ASP A 58 -3.00 -0.67 18.40
N TRP A 59 -2.36 -0.83 17.24
CA TRP A 59 -2.92 -1.54 16.09
C TRP A 59 -2.25 -2.87 15.83
N LEU A 60 -1.14 -3.20 16.49
CA LEU A 60 -0.43 -4.46 16.27
C LEU A 60 -1.12 -5.65 16.98
N ALA A 61 -1.06 -6.81 16.33
CA ALA A 61 -1.49 -8.09 16.86
C ALA A 61 -0.52 -9.20 16.44
N CYS A 62 -0.41 -10.26 17.27
CA CYS A 62 0.53 -11.33 17.00
C CYS A 62 0.17 -12.08 15.71
N PRO A 63 1.08 -12.18 14.72
CA PRO A 63 0.79 -12.90 13.48
C PRO A 63 0.70 -14.42 13.71
N ALA A 64 1.24 -14.95 14.80
CA ALA A 64 1.19 -16.39 15.11
C ALA A 64 -0.15 -16.82 15.75
N CYS A 65 -0.71 -16.02 16.67
CA CYS A 65 -1.88 -16.42 17.47
C CYS A 65 -2.96 -15.34 17.62
N ARG A 66 -2.78 -14.16 16.99
CA ARG A 66 -3.67 -12.98 17.10
C ARG A 66 -3.73 -12.33 18.48
N GLY A 67 -2.97 -12.83 19.46
CA GLY A 67 -2.88 -12.25 20.80
C GLY A 67 -2.27 -10.85 20.84
N ALA A 68 -2.48 -10.15 21.95
CA ALA A 68 -1.91 -8.83 22.18
C ALA A 68 -0.37 -8.89 22.24
N ILE A 69 0.27 -7.92 21.58
CA ILE A 69 1.71 -7.72 21.63
C ILE A 69 2.01 -6.48 22.47
N ALA A 70 3.00 -6.59 23.33
CA ALA A 70 3.52 -5.49 24.14
C ALA A 70 5.00 -5.22 23.80
N LEU A 71 5.42 -3.97 23.97
CA LEU A 71 6.81 -3.55 23.87
C LEU A 71 7.55 -3.98 25.14
N THR A 72 8.54 -4.87 24.99
CA THR A 72 9.38 -5.34 26.10
C THR A 72 10.67 -4.56 26.22
N ARG A 73 11.14 -3.97 25.11
CA ARG A 73 12.35 -3.14 25.06
C ARG A 73 12.20 -2.05 24.01
N ALA A 74 12.70 -0.85 24.30
CA ALA A 74 12.70 0.27 23.37
C ALA A 74 14.03 1.03 23.45
N VAL A 75 14.49 1.55 22.32
CA VAL A 75 15.63 2.45 22.23
C VAL A 75 15.31 3.52 21.19
N PRO A 76 15.19 4.80 21.57
CA PRO A 76 15.14 5.32 22.94
C PRO A 76 13.90 4.87 23.74
N ASP A 77 13.97 4.95 25.07
CA ASP A 77 12.86 4.62 25.99
C ASP A 77 11.68 5.59 25.91
N ALA A 78 11.90 6.80 25.41
CA ALA A 78 10.88 7.83 25.19
C ALA A 78 10.93 8.33 23.74
N GLY A 79 9.76 8.65 23.19
CA GLY A 79 9.61 9.04 21.78
C GLY A 79 9.55 7.84 20.83
N ASP A 80 10.02 8.07 19.60
CA ASP A 80 9.99 7.12 18.48
C ASP A 80 11.04 6.02 18.65
N ILE A 81 10.62 4.76 18.50
CA ILE A 81 11.46 3.59 18.82
C ILE A 81 12.30 3.20 17.61
N ARG A 82 13.63 3.30 17.69
CA ARG A 82 14.55 2.92 16.60
C ARG A 82 14.93 1.45 16.66
N GLU A 83 15.26 0.96 17.85
CA GLU A 83 15.54 -0.45 18.11
C GLU A 83 14.67 -0.91 19.28
N GLY A 84 14.27 -2.17 19.29
CA GLY A 84 13.39 -2.66 20.35
C GLY A 84 12.97 -4.10 20.19
N GLU A 85 12.14 -4.54 21.11
CA GLU A 85 11.58 -5.89 21.09
C GLU A 85 10.11 -5.83 21.50
N LEU A 86 9.32 -6.61 20.77
CA LEU A 86 7.91 -6.82 20.98
C LEU A 86 7.69 -8.27 21.40
N ALA A 87 6.84 -8.54 22.39
CA ALA A 87 6.50 -9.89 22.82
C ALA A 87 4.98 -10.09 22.86
N CYS A 88 4.54 -11.24 22.38
CA CYS A 88 3.15 -11.66 22.49
C CYS A 88 2.87 -12.15 23.92
N GLY A 89 1.87 -11.56 24.59
CA GLY A 89 1.46 -11.98 25.93
C GLY A 89 0.76 -13.34 25.98
N HIS A 90 0.30 -13.87 24.84
CA HIS A 90 -0.40 -15.16 24.77
C HIS A 90 0.53 -16.33 24.42
N CYS A 91 1.26 -16.25 23.30
CA CYS A 91 2.11 -17.35 22.83
C CYS A 91 3.60 -17.16 23.11
N GLY A 92 4.00 -16.06 23.76
CA GLY A 92 5.38 -15.78 24.16
C GLY A 92 6.37 -15.46 23.03
N VAL A 93 5.93 -15.54 21.75
CA VAL A 93 6.78 -15.24 20.59
C VAL A 93 7.23 -13.79 20.63
N ARG A 94 8.51 -13.56 20.31
CA ARG A 94 9.15 -12.24 20.28
C ARG A 94 9.45 -11.80 18.85
N TYR A 95 9.37 -10.50 18.60
CA TYR A 95 9.60 -9.86 17.31
C TYR A 95 10.50 -8.65 17.51
N PRO A 96 11.56 -8.47 16.69
CA PRO A 96 12.43 -7.31 16.82
C PRO A 96 11.80 -6.07 16.17
N ILE A 97 12.15 -4.90 16.71
CA ILE A 97 12.09 -3.62 16.00
C ILE A 97 13.52 -3.30 15.61
N THR A 98 13.78 -3.13 14.31
CA THR A 98 15.12 -2.83 13.79
C THR A 98 15.04 -1.74 12.75
N ARG A 99 15.85 -0.69 12.90
CA ARG A 99 15.83 0.52 12.07
C ARG A 99 14.45 1.18 12.01
N GLY A 100 13.75 1.22 13.15
CA GLY A 100 12.44 1.86 13.28
C GLY A 100 11.29 1.07 12.65
N ILE A 101 11.50 -0.20 12.31
CA ILE A 101 10.50 -1.04 11.64
C ILE A 101 10.22 -2.27 12.50
N PRO A 102 8.97 -2.51 12.93
CA PRO A 102 8.56 -3.76 13.56
C PRO A 102 8.62 -4.90 12.55
N ARG A 103 9.35 -5.97 12.87
CA ARG A 103 9.52 -7.13 11.99
C ARG A 103 8.74 -8.34 12.50
N LEU A 104 7.44 -8.34 12.21
CA LEU A 104 6.47 -9.34 12.68
C LEU A 104 6.28 -10.45 11.64
N VAL A 105 7.37 -11.08 11.23
CA VAL A 105 7.34 -12.26 10.36
C VAL A 105 7.41 -13.52 11.25
N PRO A 106 6.47 -14.48 11.13
CA PRO A 106 6.52 -15.71 11.90
C PRO A 106 7.85 -16.47 11.68
N PRO A 107 8.47 -17.05 12.72
CA PRO A 107 9.74 -17.77 12.59
C PRO A 107 9.71 -18.90 11.54
N ALA A 108 8.59 -19.62 11.44
CA ALA A 108 8.37 -20.69 10.47
C ALA A 108 8.44 -20.20 9.01
N LEU A 109 8.13 -18.93 8.76
CA LEU A 109 8.16 -18.31 7.45
C LEU A 109 9.51 -17.63 7.17
N ALA A 110 10.32 -17.34 8.19
CA ALA A 110 11.56 -16.56 8.04
C ALA A 110 12.54 -17.11 6.99
N ALA A 111 12.63 -18.44 6.82
CA ALA A 111 13.49 -19.07 5.81
C ALA A 111 12.94 -18.96 4.37
N ALA A 112 11.66 -19.26 4.15
CA ALA A 112 11.01 -19.13 2.84
C ALA A 112 10.85 -17.66 2.41
N VAL A 113 10.62 -16.78 3.39
CA VAL A 113 10.60 -15.32 3.23
C VAL A 113 11.96 -14.83 2.76
N ARG A 114 13.08 -15.22 3.39
CA ARG A 114 14.44 -14.82 2.95
C ARG A 114 14.70 -15.05 1.46
N ALA A 115 14.36 -16.22 0.92
CA ALA A 115 14.59 -16.56 -0.49
C ALA A 115 13.74 -15.74 -1.49
N THR A 116 12.52 -15.35 -1.10
CA THR A 116 11.63 -14.51 -1.94
C THR A 116 12.00 -13.03 -1.80
N VAL A 117 12.43 -12.63 -0.61
CA VAL A 117 12.73 -11.25 -0.24
C VAL A 117 14.04 -10.73 -0.83
N GLU A 118 15.05 -11.59 -0.99
CA GLU A 118 16.32 -11.23 -1.66
C GLU A 118 16.12 -10.79 -3.11
N ARG A 119 15.14 -11.37 -3.82
CA ARG A 119 14.89 -11.10 -5.24
C ARG A 119 14.19 -9.76 -5.45
N PHE A 120 13.12 -9.46 -4.70
CA PHE A 120 12.40 -8.18 -4.81
C PHE A 120 13.14 -7.01 -4.15
N GLY A 121 13.95 -7.25 -3.10
CA GLY A 121 14.72 -6.18 -2.44
C GLY A 121 15.71 -5.45 -3.37
N TYR A 122 16.21 -6.14 -4.40
CA TYR A 122 17.10 -5.56 -5.40
C TYR A 122 16.42 -4.52 -6.29
N GLU A 123 15.14 -4.73 -6.63
CA GLU A 123 14.39 -3.78 -7.45
C GLU A 123 14.10 -2.50 -6.68
N TRP A 124 13.61 -2.62 -5.45
CA TRP A 124 13.16 -1.48 -4.65
C TRP A 124 14.32 -0.59 -4.18
N THR A 125 15.52 -1.15 -3.98
CA THR A 125 16.74 -0.37 -3.71
C THR A 125 17.25 0.35 -4.95
N ARG A 126 16.99 -0.18 -6.15
CA ARG A 126 17.41 0.41 -7.42
C ARG A 126 16.38 1.39 -7.98
N PHE A 127 15.09 1.28 -7.67
CA PHE A 127 14.03 2.14 -8.20
C PHE A 127 13.27 2.88 -7.08
N ALA A 128 13.96 3.47 -6.11
CA ALA A 128 13.33 4.08 -4.93
C ALA A 128 12.52 5.38 -5.21
N GLU A 129 12.68 6.00 -6.38
CA GLU A 129 12.11 7.32 -6.72
C GLU A 129 10.58 7.38 -6.63
N LEU A 130 10.09 8.42 -5.96
CA LEU A 130 8.69 8.84 -5.95
C LEU A 130 8.41 9.80 -7.11
N ARG A 131 7.26 9.62 -7.77
CA ARG A 131 6.95 10.27 -9.04
C ARG A 131 5.51 10.81 -9.07
N PRO A 132 5.25 11.95 -9.74
CA PRO A 132 3.90 12.52 -9.87
C PRO A 132 2.94 11.62 -10.62
N GLU A 133 3.43 10.86 -11.58
CA GLU A 133 2.64 9.94 -12.39
C GLU A 133 1.93 8.86 -11.54
N TYR A 134 2.46 8.51 -10.35
CA TYR A 134 1.87 7.49 -9.49
C TYR A 134 0.51 7.87 -8.93
N GLU A 135 0.19 9.17 -8.81
CA GLU A 135 -1.11 9.62 -8.31
C GLU A 135 -2.24 9.20 -9.27
N ALA A 136 -2.08 9.52 -10.56
CA ALA A 136 -3.03 9.13 -11.60
C ALA A 136 -3.11 7.60 -11.73
N GLN A 137 -1.96 6.92 -11.66
CA GLN A 137 -1.88 5.47 -11.75
C GLN A 137 -2.63 4.77 -10.61
N LEU A 138 -2.41 5.19 -9.35
CA LEU A 138 -3.11 4.66 -8.18
C LEU A 138 -4.62 4.83 -8.30
N LEU A 139 -5.07 6.04 -8.66
CA LEU A 139 -6.50 6.32 -8.81
C LEU A 139 -7.14 5.53 -9.96
N GLY A 140 -6.39 5.28 -11.04
CA GLY A 140 -6.80 4.41 -12.14
C GLY A 140 -7.01 2.96 -11.70
N TRP A 141 -6.12 2.44 -10.85
CA TRP A 141 -6.20 1.08 -10.27
C TRP A 141 -7.27 0.93 -9.19
N MET A 142 -7.59 2.00 -8.47
CA MET A 142 -8.58 1.97 -7.37
C MET A 142 -9.99 2.34 -7.81
N ALA A 143 -10.16 2.93 -9.00
CA ALA A 143 -11.46 3.42 -9.45
C ALA A 143 -12.57 2.34 -9.37
N PRO A 144 -13.80 2.71 -8.95
CA PRO A 144 -14.28 4.08 -8.76
C PRO A 144 -13.89 4.73 -7.41
N VAL A 145 -13.13 4.03 -6.57
CA VAL A 145 -12.66 4.57 -5.28
C VAL A 145 -11.64 5.68 -5.53
N GLY A 146 -12.02 6.91 -5.22
CA GLY A 146 -11.18 8.10 -5.37
C GLY A 146 -10.54 8.57 -4.06
N ARG A 147 -9.91 9.74 -4.14
CA ARG A 147 -9.15 10.38 -3.03
C ARG A 147 -9.98 10.58 -1.77
N ASP A 148 -11.26 10.93 -1.92
CA ASP A 148 -12.15 11.21 -0.79
C ASP A 148 -12.34 10.00 0.13
N ALA A 149 -12.09 8.79 -0.36
CA ALA A 149 -12.17 7.57 0.45
C ALA A 149 -11.07 7.48 1.52
N PHE A 150 -10.03 8.30 1.45
CA PHE A 150 -8.92 8.30 2.41
C PHE A 150 -9.15 9.28 3.55
N VAL A 151 -9.95 10.33 3.34
CA VAL A 151 -10.07 11.47 4.27
C VAL A 151 -10.52 10.99 5.66
N GLY A 152 -9.66 11.22 6.67
CA GLY A 152 -9.93 10.87 8.07
C GLY A 152 -9.90 9.37 8.38
N GLN A 153 -9.56 8.51 7.41
CA GLN A 153 -9.58 7.06 7.57
C GLN A 153 -8.27 6.51 8.10
N ARG A 154 -8.35 5.37 8.80
CA ARG A 154 -7.20 4.49 9.07
C ARG A 154 -7.04 3.53 7.91
N VAL A 155 -5.94 3.64 7.20
CA VAL A 155 -5.74 2.99 5.91
C VAL A 155 -4.61 1.97 5.98
N LEU A 156 -4.79 0.82 5.34
CA LEU A 156 -3.72 -0.14 5.09
C LEU A 156 -3.41 -0.24 3.60
N ASP A 157 -2.13 -0.11 3.29
CA ASP A 157 -1.51 -0.52 2.04
C ASP A 157 -0.96 -1.95 2.20
N ALA A 158 -1.68 -2.93 1.67
CA ALA A 158 -1.33 -4.34 1.79
C ALA A 158 -0.39 -4.77 0.66
N GLY A 159 0.91 -4.82 0.97
CA GLY A 159 2.03 -5.03 0.06
C GLY A 159 2.61 -3.71 -0.44
N CYS A 160 3.02 -2.85 0.49
CA CYS A 160 3.36 -1.46 0.19
C CYS A 160 4.65 -1.26 -0.63
N GLY A 161 5.45 -2.30 -0.84
CA GLY A 161 6.71 -2.24 -1.59
C GLY A 161 7.62 -1.11 -1.09
N LYS A 162 8.04 -0.22 -2.00
CA LYS A 162 8.87 0.98 -1.70
C LYS A 162 8.11 2.16 -1.08
N GLY A 163 6.85 2.00 -0.68
CA GLY A 163 6.06 3.03 0.01
C GLY A 163 5.50 4.15 -0.88
N ARG A 164 5.47 3.96 -2.22
CA ARG A 164 5.00 5.00 -3.15
C ARG A 164 3.53 5.41 -2.97
N HIS A 165 2.68 4.48 -2.55
CA HIS A 165 1.26 4.75 -2.33
C HIS A 165 0.99 5.21 -0.90
N LEU A 166 1.87 4.91 0.06
CA LEU A 166 1.76 5.41 1.44
C LEU A 166 1.77 6.93 1.51
N ARG A 167 2.72 7.58 0.81
CA ARG A 167 2.79 9.05 0.73
C ARG A 167 1.51 9.64 0.12
N LEU A 168 0.99 9.01 -0.94
CA LEU A 168 -0.24 9.47 -1.59
C LEU A 168 -1.46 9.32 -0.66
N ALA A 169 -1.59 8.20 0.04
CA ALA A 169 -2.65 7.99 1.03
C ALA A 169 -2.63 9.05 2.13
N SER A 170 -1.43 9.39 2.64
CA SER A 170 -1.25 10.48 3.60
C SER A 170 -1.65 11.84 2.99
N ALA A 171 -1.18 12.14 1.77
CA ALA A 171 -1.50 13.37 1.04
C ALA A 171 -3.00 13.51 0.68
N PHE A 172 -3.72 12.39 0.52
CA PHE A 172 -5.17 12.36 0.32
C PHE A 172 -5.97 12.61 1.61
N GLY A 173 -5.29 12.76 2.75
CA GLY A 173 -5.91 13.14 4.03
C GLY A 173 -6.23 11.95 4.94
N ALA A 174 -5.58 10.80 4.77
CA ALA A 174 -5.67 9.69 5.71
C ALA A 174 -5.27 10.10 7.13
N LYS A 175 -6.02 9.63 8.12
CA LYS A 175 -5.73 9.87 9.54
C LYS A 175 -4.46 9.13 9.95
N GLU A 176 -4.36 7.86 9.59
CA GLU A 176 -3.17 7.03 9.77
C GLU A 176 -3.05 6.11 8.56
N VAL A 177 -1.82 5.91 8.08
CA VAL A 177 -1.51 5.02 6.97
C VAL A 177 -0.54 3.96 7.46
N ILE A 178 -0.89 2.70 7.29
CA ILE A 178 -0.04 1.57 7.64
C ILE A 178 0.35 0.85 6.36
N GLY A 179 1.65 0.70 6.11
CA GLY A 179 2.18 -0.15 5.06
C GLY A 179 2.63 -1.47 5.64
N VAL A 180 2.15 -2.58 5.07
CA VAL A 180 2.66 -3.92 5.38
C VAL A 180 3.28 -4.51 4.14
N ASP A 181 4.52 -4.99 4.25
CA ASP A 181 5.17 -5.76 3.19
C ASP A 181 6.00 -6.89 3.80
N LEU A 182 6.16 -7.99 3.06
CA LEU A 182 6.91 -9.15 3.53
C LEU A 182 8.42 -8.93 3.40
N GLY A 183 8.85 -8.16 2.41
CA GLY A 183 10.24 -8.00 2.04
C GLY A 183 10.98 -6.84 2.68
N LEU A 184 12.26 -6.73 2.34
CA LEU A 184 13.14 -5.63 2.76
C LEU A 184 12.79 -4.31 2.07
N ALA A 185 11.82 -4.30 1.15
CA ALA A 185 11.25 -3.09 0.56
C ALA A 185 10.72 -2.13 1.64
N VAL A 186 10.30 -2.66 2.80
CA VAL A 186 9.92 -1.87 3.99
C VAL A 186 10.99 -0.88 4.43
N ASP A 187 12.27 -1.20 4.24
CA ASP A 187 13.35 -0.28 4.60
C ASP A 187 13.37 0.95 3.69
N VAL A 188 13.06 0.76 2.40
CA VAL A 188 12.93 1.84 1.41
C VAL A 188 11.63 2.60 1.64
N ALA A 189 10.52 1.89 1.94
CA ALA A 189 9.25 2.53 2.29
C ALA A 189 9.39 3.46 3.48
N ALA A 190 10.01 2.99 4.57
CA ALA A 190 10.22 3.78 5.78
C ALA A 190 11.08 5.02 5.52
N GLN A 191 12.04 4.95 4.60
CA GLN A 191 12.84 6.11 4.17
C GLN A 191 12.02 7.09 3.34
N ASN A 192 11.26 6.60 2.35
CA ASN A 192 10.46 7.41 1.44
C ASN A 192 9.31 8.18 2.13
N THR A 193 8.93 7.73 3.33
CA THR A 193 7.87 8.34 4.15
C THR A 193 8.39 8.86 5.49
N ALA A 194 9.70 9.05 5.62
CA ALA A 194 10.35 9.40 6.88
C ALA A 194 9.90 10.76 7.46
N ASP A 195 9.50 11.67 6.59
CA ASP A 195 8.98 13.00 6.88
C ASP A 195 7.49 13.01 7.28
N LEU A 196 6.79 11.88 7.16
CA LEU A 196 5.35 11.80 7.37
C LEU A 196 5.03 11.21 8.74
N ASP A 197 4.53 12.03 9.67
CA ASP A 197 4.25 11.54 11.02
C ASP A 197 3.16 10.46 11.04
N ASN A 198 2.14 10.54 10.18
CA ASN A 198 0.98 9.65 10.11
C ASN A 198 1.20 8.36 9.30
N VAL A 199 2.42 8.06 8.86
CA VAL A 199 2.74 6.84 8.11
C VAL A 199 3.55 5.88 8.96
N HIS A 200 3.14 4.62 8.96
CA HIS A 200 3.78 3.52 9.68
C HIS A 200 4.15 2.42 8.72
N VAL A 201 5.32 1.82 8.87
CA VAL A 201 5.76 0.69 8.04
C VAL A 201 6.05 -0.51 8.93
N VAL A 202 5.48 -1.66 8.56
CA VAL A 202 5.60 -2.92 9.29
C VAL A 202 6.02 -4.02 8.34
N GLN A 203 7.03 -4.82 8.72
CA GLN A 203 7.34 -6.04 7.99
C GLN A 203 6.42 -7.17 8.47
N GLY A 204 5.65 -7.76 7.56
CA GLY A 204 4.66 -8.79 7.91
C GLY A 204 4.11 -9.56 6.70
N ASP A 205 3.49 -10.70 6.98
CA ASP A 205 2.85 -11.57 5.99
C ASP A 205 1.36 -11.22 5.87
N LEU A 206 0.88 -10.94 4.66
CA LEU A 206 -0.52 -10.58 4.40
C LEU A 206 -1.51 -11.73 4.64
N THR A 207 -1.04 -12.98 4.65
CA THR A 207 -1.86 -14.15 5.02
C THR A 207 -2.00 -14.31 6.54
N ARG A 208 -1.15 -13.62 7.31
CA ARG A 208 -1.15 -13.56 8.77
C ARG A 208 -0.82 -12.14 9.24
N PRO A 209 -1.64 -11.14 8.86
CA PRO A 209 -1.25 -9.74 8.95
C PRO A 209 -1.10 -9.33 10.43
N PRO A 210 -0.02 -8.63 10.81
CA PRO A 210 0.29 -8.32 12.20
C PRO A 210 -0.53 -7.15 12.78
N LEU A 211 -1.81 -7.06 12.42
CA LEU A 211 -2.72 -5.97 12.78
C LEU A 211 -3.97 -6.50 13.49
N ARG A 212 -4.53 -5.72 14.41
CA ARG A 212 -5.76 -6.04 15.15
C ARG A 212 -6.96 -6.11 14.20
N ARG A 213 -7.92 -6.97 14.54
CA ARG A 213 -9.20 -7.00 13.83
C ARG A 213 -9.95 -5.68 14.05
N GLU A 214 -10.80 -5.32 13.10
CA GLU A 214 -11.70 -4.16 13.20
C GLU A 214 -10.98 -2.84 13.55
N SER A 215 -9.78 -2.67 13.02
CA SER A 215 -8.90 -1.53 13.34
C SER A 215 -8.73 -0.56 12.17
N LEU A 216 -9.17 -0.94 10.97
CA LEU A 216 -8.97 -0.21 9.72
C LEU A 216 -10.31 0.16 9.08
N ASP A 217 -10.34 1.28 8.41
CA ASP A 217 -11.53 1.76 7.70
C ASP A 217 -11.42 1.50 6.18
N LEU A 218 -10.19 1.47 5.65
CA LEU A 218 -9.87 1.20 4.25
C LEU A 218 -8.65 0.28 4.14
N ILE A 219 -8.74 -0.76 3.32
CA ILE A 219 -7.60 -1.57 2.86
C ILE A 219 -7.53 -1.45 1.35
N TYR A 220 -6.34 -1.20 0.82
CA TYR A 220 -6.06 -1.35 -0.61
C TYR A 220 -4.85 -2.26 -0.83
N SER A 221 -4.91 -3.10 -1.86
CA SER A 221 -3.80 -3.97 -2.27
C SER A 221 -3.64 -3.92 -3.78
N ILE A 222 -2.54 -3.32 -4.25
CA ILE A 222 -2.34 -3.00 -5.66
C ILE A 222 -1.16 -3.79 -6.19
N GLY A 223 -1.44 -4.86 -6.94
CA GLY A 223 -0.39 -5.60 -7.63
C GLY A 223 0.25 -6.70 -6.78
N VAL A 224 -0.45 -7.16 -5.74
CA VAL A 224 0.17 -7.99 -4.69
C VAL A 224 -0.55 -9.32 -4.49
N LEU A 225 -1.86 -9.32 -4.23
CA LEU A 225 -2.56 -10.55 -3.77
C LEU A 225 -2.45 -11.72 -4.75
N HIS A 226 -2.36 -11.46 -6.06
CA HIS A 226 -2.20 -12.49 -7.07
C HIS A 226 -0.81 -13.14 -7.11
N HIS A 227 0.17 -12.61 -6.37
CA HIS A 227 1.48 -13.20 -6.17
C HIS A 227 1.55 -14.09 -4.92
N LEU A 228 0.51 -14.09 -4.07
CA LEU A 228 0.45 -15.01 -2.94
C LEU A 228 0.31 -16.46 -3.44
N PRO A 229 0.84 -17.46 -2.71
CA PRO A 229 0.65 -18.88 -3.06
C PRO A 229 -0.82 -19.26 -3.20
N GLU A 230 -1.67 -18.66 -2.36
CA GLU A 230 -3.12 -18.73 -2.45
C GLU A 230 -3.69 -17.30 -2.36
N PRO A 231 -4.04 -16.67 -3.50
CA PRO A 231 -4.58 -15.31 -3.52
C PRO A 231 -5.77 -15.11 -2.59
N GLU A 232 -6.68 -16.07 -2.53
CA GLU A 232 -7.89 -16.06 -1.68
C GLU A 232 -7.57 -15.99 -0.19
N ALA A 233 -6.45 -16.59 0.25
CA ALA A 233 -6.01 -16.52 1.64
C ALA A 233 -5.71 -15.09 2.08
N GLY A 234 -5.19 -14.25 1.17
CA GLY A 234 -4.98 -12.83 1.44
C GLY A 234 -6.29 -12.08 1.72
N PHE A 235 -7.33 -12.33 0.92
CA PHE A 235 -8.66 -11.73 1.15
C PHE A 235 -9.23 -12.14 2.51
N ARG A 236 -9.20 -13.45 2.83
CA ARG A 236 -9.70 -13.99 4.12
C ARG A 236 -8.93 -13.48 5.33
N ALA A 237 -7.63 -13.21 5.18
CA ALA A 237 -6.78 -12.73 6.26
C ALA A 237 -6.88 -11.22 6.50
N LEU A 238 -7.05 -10.43 5.42
CA LEU A 238 -7.07 -8.97 5.49
C LEU A 238 -8.47 -8.41 5.80
N SER A 239 -9.54 -9.00 5.27
CA SER A 239 -10.89 -8.48 5.47
C SER A 239 -11.31 -8.33 6.94
N PRO A 240 -10.94 -9.22 7.90
CA PRO A 240 -11.36 -9.07 9.30
C PRO A 240 -10.65 -7.90 10.01
N LEU A 241 -9.62 -7.30 9.39
CA LEU A 241 -8.98 -6.10 9.91
C LEU A 241 -9.83 -4.85 9.68
N LEU A 242 -10.71 -4.86 8.69
CA LEU A 242 -11.66 -3.78 8.45
C LEU A 242 -12.70 -3.72 9.57
N VAL A 243 -13.14 -2.54 9.96
CA VAL A 243 -14.39 -2.38 10.71
C VAL A 243 -15.58 -2.87 9.87
N PRO A 244 -16.73 -3.24 10.48
CA PRO A 244 -17.98 -3.44 9.76
C PRO A 244 -18.28 -2.29 8.78
N GLY A 245 -18.57 -2.60 7.51
CA GLY A 245 -18.79 -1.60 6.46
C GLY A 245 -17.52 -0.90 5.92
N GLY A 246 -16.35 -1.21 6.48
CA GLY A 246 -15.04 -0.77 6.00
C GLY A 246 -14.78 -1.26 4.58
N ARG A 247 -13.96 -0.52 3.82
CA ARG A 247 -13.78 -0.71 2.38
C ARG A 247 -12.54 -1.52 2.05
N PHE A 248 -12.66 -2.43 1.08
CA PHE A 248 -11.57 -3.20 0.53
C PHE A 248 -11.40 -2.89 -0.96
N VAL A 249 -10.17 -2.64 -1.41
CA VAL A 249 -9.83 -2.40 -2.82
C VAL A 249 -8.69 -3.32 -3.24
N ALA A 250 -8.83 -3.97 -4.39
CA ALA A 250 -7.80 -4.82 -4.96
C ALA A 250 -7.59 -4.52 -6.44
N TRP A 251 -6.34 -4.42 -6.86
CA TRP A 251 -5.95 -4.47 -8.26
C TRP A 251 -5.15 -5.73 -8.57
N LEU A 252 -5.61 -6.49 -9.59
CA LEU A 252 -5.18 -7.86 -9.85
C LEU A 252 -4.94 -8.09 -11.34
N TYR A 253 -3.95 -8.91 -11.70
CA TYR A 253 -3.80 -9.37 -13.08
C TYR A 253 -4.99 -10.24 -13.51
N ALA A 254 -5.59 -9.90 -14.66
CA ALA A 254 -6.71 -10.64 -15.22
C ALA A 254 -6.21 -11.81 -16.07
N ARG A 255 -6.86 -12.97 -16.00
CA ARG A 255 -6.55 -14.07 -16.94
C ARG A 255 -6.95 -13.70 -18.36
N GLU A 256 -8.10 -13.05 -18.46
CA GLU A 256 -8.67 -12.51 -19.68
C GLU A 256 -7.80 -11.36 -20.20
N GLY A 257 -7.58 -11.30 -21.52
CA GLY A 257 -6.74 -10.27 -22.15
C GLY A 257 -5.22 -10.48 -22.04
N ASN A 258 -4.74 -11.52 -21.35
CA ASN A 258 -3.32 -11.81 -21.15
C ASN A 258 -2.83 -13.12 -21.79
N GLY A 259 -3.54 -13.63 -22.82
CA GLY A 259 -3.22 -14.92 -23.45
C GLY A 259 -1.76 -15.06 -23.93
N TRP A 260 -1.19 -14.02 -24.55
CA TRP A 260 0.20 -14.05 -24.99
C TRP A 260 1.20 -14.00 -23.82
N VAL A 261 0.86 -13.29 -22.74
CA VAL A 261 1.70 -13.21 -21.53
C VAL A 261 1.79 -14.60 -20.90
N LEU A 262 0.64 -15.28 -20.78
CA LEU A 262 0.54 -16.66 -20.30
C LEU A 262 1.30 -17.64 -21.21
N ALA A 263 1.29 -17.42 -22.52
CA ALA A 263 1.92 -18.32 -23.49
C ALA A 263 3.44 -18.12 -23.63
N LEU A 264 3.95 -16.89 -23.48
CA LEU A 264 5.35 -16.55 -23.77
C LEU A 264 6.13 -16.08 -22.54
N VAL A 265 5.56 -15.14 -21.77
CA VAL A 265 6.27 -14.51 -20.66
C VAL A 265 6.29 -15.43 -19.44
N ASP A 266 5.19 -16.10 -19.10
CA ASP A 266 5.14 -17.02 -17.96
C ASP A 266 6.10 -18.21 -18.07
N PRO A 267 6.25 -18.89 -19.24
CA PRO A 267 7.30 -19.89 -19.43
C PRO A 267 8.70 -19.30 -19.30
N ALA A 268 8.95 -18.13 -19.87
CA ALA A 268 10.24 -17.44 -19.75
C ALA A 268 10.56 -17.11 -18.28
N ARG A 269 9.57 -16.63 -17.51
CA ARG A 269 9.69 -16.34 -16.07
C ARG A 269 10.19 -17.54 -15.28
N ARG A 270 9.67 -18.75 -15.54
CA ARG A 270 10.11 -19.95 -14.81
C ARG A 270 11.60 -20.23 -14.95
N LEU A 271 12.20 -19.78 -16.05
CA LEU A 271 13.64 -19.84 -16.28
C LEU A 271 14.34 -18.62 -15.68
N THR A 272 13.90 -17.41 -16.02
CA THR A 272 14.57 -16.16 -15.62
C THR A 272 14.53 -15.92 -14.12
N SER A 273 13.46 -16.33 -13.44
CA SER A 273 13.30 -16.23 -11.98
C SER A 273 14.26 -17.13 -11.21
N ARG A 274 15.06 -17.96 -11.88
CA ARG A 274 16.12 -18.76 -11.26
C ARG A 274 17.52 -18.17 -11.48
N LEU A 275 17.67 -17.25 -12.43
CA LEU A 275 18.95 -16.65 -12.79
C LEU A 275 19.41 -15.61 -11.75
N PRO A 276 20.72 -15.28 -11.73
CA PRO A 276 21.25 -14.18 -10.93
C PRO A 276 20.64 -12.82 -11.34
N LEU A 277 20.33 -11.97 -10.36
CA LEU A 277 19.63 -10.69 -10.56
C LEU A 277 20.30 -9.73 -11.56
N PRO A 278 21.65 -9.58 -11.60
CA PRO A 278 22.30 -8.73 -12.60
C PRO A 278 22.03 -9.21 -14.04
N PHE A 279 21.96 -10.53 -14.24
CA PHE A 279 21.67 -11.11 -15.55
C PHE A 279 20.22 -10.85 -15.96
N VAL A 280 19.26 -11.06 -15.05
CA VAL A 280 17.84 -10.72 -15.30
C VAL A 280 17.68 -9.22 -15.58
N SER A 281 18.42 -8.37 -14.86
CA SER A 281 18.44 -6.93 -15.12
C SER A 281 18.96 -6.59 -16.51
N GLY A 282 19.98 -7.32 -17.01
CA GLY A 282 20.48 -7.18 -18.38
C GLY A 282 19.45 -7.63 -19.41
N LEU A 283 18.78 -8.76 -19.18
CA LEU A 283 17.70 -9.23 -20.05
C LEU A 283 16.53 -8.24 -20.11
N ALA A 284 16.20 -7.61 -18.99
CA ALA A 284 15.18 -6.56 -18.96
C ALA A 284 15.50 -5.37 -19.86
N TRP A 285 16.77 -5.04 -20.14
CA TRP A 285 17.13 -4.02 -21.14
C TRP A 285 16.71 -4.41 -22.55
N VAL A 286 16.85 -5.68 -22.92
CA VAL A 286 16.47 -6.21 -24.25
C VAL A 286 14.97 -6.00 -24.50
N VAL A 287 14.15 -6.02 -23.45
CA VAL A 287 12.72 -5.75 -23.53
C VAL A 287 12.44 -4.24 -23.40
N ALA A 288 13.08 -3.56 -22.44
CA ALA A 288 12.78 -2.18 -22.10
C ALA A 288 13.19 -1.17 -23.16
N VAL A 289 14.32 -1.37 -23.86
CA VAL A 289 14.78 -0.47 -24.92
C VAL A 289 13.80 -0.39 -26.10
N PRO A 290 13.43 -1.51 -26.76
CA PRO A 290 12.47 -1.45 -27.85
C PRO A 290 11.09 -0.98 -27.38
N LEU A 291 10.66 -1.38 -26.18
CA LEU A 291 9.42 -0.89 -25.58
C LEU A 291 9.46 0.63 -25.41
N TRP A 292 10.52 1.19 -24.83
CA TRP A 292 10.64 2.62 -24.61
C TRP A 292 10.68 3.39 -25.92
N ILE A 293 11.41 2.91 -26.93
CA ILE A 293 11.39 3.50 -28.27
C ILE A 293 9.96 3.49 -28.82
N ALA A 294 9.25 2.36 -28.72
CA ALA A 294 7.88 2.25 -29.20
C ALA A 294 6.93 3.21 -28.45
N LEU A 295 7.11 3.37 -27.14
CA LEU A 295 6.35 4.32 -26.33
C LEU A 295 6.50 5.76 -26.85
N ARG A 296 7.72 6.16 -27.23
CA ARG A 296 8.00 7.51 -27.74
C ARG A 296 7.60 7.72 -29.19
N VAL A 297 7.83 6.73 -30.04
CA VAL A 297 7.62 6.84 -31.50
C VAL A 297 6.17 6.57 -31.90
N PHE A 298 5.48 5.62 -31.26
CA PHE A 298 4.14 5.19 -31.65
C PHE A 298 3.06 5.59 -30.64
N TYR A 299 3.26 5.31 -29.35
CA TYR A 299 2.20 5.51 -28.35
C TYR A 299 2.05 6.97 -27.91
N ALA A 300 3.14 7.73 -27.82
CA ALA A 300 3.05 9.16 -27.52
C ALA A 300 2.24 9.94 -28.58
N PRO A 301 2.47 9.76 -29.90
CA PRO A 301 1.60 10.34 -30.92
C PRO A 301 0.16 9.78 -30.90
N ALA A 302 -0.02 8.51 -30.53
CA ALA A 302 -1.35 7.89 -30.47
C ALA A 302 -2.30 8.58 -29.49
N ARG A 303 -1.78 9.23 -28.43
CA ARG A 303 -2.58 10.01 -27.47
C ARG A 303 -3.39 11.15 -28.11
N THR A 304 -2.94 11.68 -29.24
CA THR A 304 -3.60 12.79 -29.95
C THR A 304 -4.10 12.40 -31.35
N ARG A 305 -3.83 11.17 -31.80
CA ARG A 305 -4.15 10.69 -33.16
C ARG A 305 -5.06 9.44 -33.09
N PRO A 306 -6.40 9.60 -33.12
CA PRO A 306 -7.34 8.49 -32.94
C PRO A 306 -7.19 7.35 -33.96
N ARG A 307 -6.83 7.67 -35.22
CA ARG A 307 -6.61 6.64 -36.25
C ARG A 307 -5.41 5.74 -35.93
N LEU A 308 -4.31 6.33 -35.44
CA LEU A 308 -3.14 5.58 -35.00
C LEU A 308 -3.46 4.75 -33.75
N ALA A 309 -4.19 5.34 -32.79
CA ALA A 309 -4.57 4.64 -31.57
C ALA A 309 -5.38 3.36 -31.82
N ARG A 310 -6.29 3.36 -32.80
CA ARG A 310 -7.09 2.17 -33.15
C ARG A 310 -6.27 1.04 -33.77
N ALA A 311 -5.12 1.34 -34.35
CA ALA A 311 -4.27 0.35 -35.02
C ALA A 311 -3.22 -0.27 -34.07
N LEU A 312 -2.96 0.34 -32.91
CA LEU A 312 -1.93 -0.12 -31.98
C LEU A 312 -2.50 -1.10 -30.93
N PRO A 313 -1.81 -2.23 -30.67
CA PRO A 313 -2.22 -3.16 -29.63
C PRO A 313 -1.98 -2.55 -28.24
N TYR A 314 -2.77 -2.98 -27.25
CA TYR A 314 -2.64 -2.51 -25.85
C TYR A 314 -2.56 -0.98 -25.69
N VAL A 315 -3.15 -0.23 -26.62
CA VAL A 315 -2.97 1.22 -26.69
C VAL A 315 -3.28 1.90 -25.37
N SER A 316 -4.37 1.53 -24.70
CA SER A 316 -4.76 2.14 -23.43
C SER A 316 -3.73 1.93 -22.32
N TYR A 317 -3.14 0.73 -22.23
CA TYR A 317 -2.11 0.43 -21.23
C TYR A 317 -0.79 1.12 -21.56
N LEU A 318 -0.36 1.00 -22.82
CA LEU A 318 0.95 1.52 -23.25
C LEU A 318 0.97 3.05 -23.31
N THR A 319 -0.16 3.72 -23.58
CA THR A 319 -0.22 5.19 -23.47
C THR A 319 -0.03 5.69 -22.04
N ASP A 320 -0.45 4.92 -21.04
CA ASP A 320 -0.28 5.29 -19.62
C ASP A 320 1.18 5.14 -19.16
N LEU A 321 1.99 4.38 -19.91
CA LEU A 321 3.44 4.26 -19.67
C LEU A 321 4.25 5.40 -20.31
N VAL A 322 3.68 6.17 -21.24
CA VAL A 322 4.39 7.24 -21.97
C VAL A 322 5.00 8.31 -21.07
N PRO A 323 4.33 8.80 -20.00
CA PRO A 323 4.93 9.81 -19.13
C PRO A 323 6.20 9.34 -18.41
N PHE A 324 6.30 8.04 -18.13
CA PHE A 324 7.39 7.51 -17.32
C PHE A 324 8.75 7.49 -18.05
N PRO A 325 9.86 7.76 -17.34
CA PRO A 325 11.19 7.71 -17.94
C PRO A 325 11.64 6.27 -18.21
N PHE A 326 12.70 6.12 -19.00
CA PHE A 326 13.27 4.82 -19.34
C PHE A 326 13.53 3.94 -18.13
N ARG A 327 14.04 4.53 -17.04
CA ARG A 327 14.35 3.84 -15.79
C ARG A 327 13.12 3.11 -15.23
N GLU A 328 11.93 3.71 -15.27
CA GLU A 328 10.70 3.07 -14.80
C GLU A 328 10.24 1.97 -15.74
N VAL A 329 10.31 2.21 -17.05
CA VAL A 329 9.97 1.20 -18.07
C VAL A 329 10.88 -0.03 -17.94
N HIS A 330 12.15 0.18 -17.59
CA HIS A 330 13.10 -0.89 -17.28
C HIS A 330 12.72 -1.64 -16.01
N SER A 331 12.28 -0.96 -14.94
CA SER A 331 11.73 -1.61 -13.73
C SER A 331 10.54 -2.49 -14.08
N ILE A 332 9.54 -1.97 -14.80
CA ILE A 332 8.35 -2.73 -15.21
C ILE A 332 8.73 -4.00 -16.00
N ALA A 333 9.68 -3.88 -16.94
CA ALA A 333 10.18 -5.03 -17.69
C ALA A 333 10.92 -6.03 -16.80
N PHE A 334 11.70 -5.55 -15.82
CA PHE A 334 12.43 -6.37 -14.87
C PHE A 334 11.48 -7.14 -13.93
N ASP A 335 10.47 -6.46 -13.37
CA ASP A 335 9.39 -7.04 -12.57
C ASP A 335 8.73 -8.23 -13.29
N HIS A 336 8.39 -8.03 -14.57
CA HIS A 336 7.81 -9.06 -15.42
C HIS A 336 8.75 -10.26 -15.71
N LEU A 337 10.04 -10.19 -15.42
CA LEU A 337 10.97 -11.32 -15.57
C LEU A 337 11.36 -11.95 -14.23
N LEU A 338 11.11 -11.24 -13.13
CA LEU A 338 11.58 -11.62 -11.79
C LEU A 338 10.57 -12.44 -11.01
N ALA A 339 9.27 -12.09 -11.08
CA ALA A 339 8.25 -12.69 -10.23
C ALA A 339 8.12 -14.22 -10.46
N PRO A 340 8.38 -15.05 -9.43
CA PRO A 340 8.42 -16.51 -9.61
C PRO A 340 7.03 -17.14 -9.82
N VAL A 341 5.98 -16.51 -9.28
CA VAL A 341 4.58 -16.94 -9.42
C VAL A 341 3.70 -15.71 -9.59
N ALA A 342 2.81 -15.74 -10.58
CA ALA A 342 1.74 -14.76 -10.74
C ALA A 342 0.46 -15.52 -11.13
N HIS A 343 -0.57 -15.45 -10.29
CA HIS A 343 -1.86 -16.05 -10.57
C HIS A 343 -2.74 -15.05 -11.32
N TYR A 344 -2.81 -15.16 -12.65
CA TYR A 344 -3.79 -14.38 -13.41
C TYR A 344 -5.20 -14.84 -13.05
N MET A 345 -5.99 -13.94 -12.48
CA MET A 345 -7.29 -14.25 -11.89
C MET A 345 -8.40 -14.06 -12.92
N ALA A 346 -9.16 -15.12 -13.19
CA ALA A 346 -10.40 -15.01 -13.96
C ALA A 346 -11.44 -14.20 -13.17
N ARG A 347 -12.37 -13.52 -13.86
CA ARG A 347 -13.40 -12.69 -13.23
C ARG A 347 -14.13 -13.41 -12.08
N ALA A 348 -14.66 -14.61 -12.35
CA ALA A 348 -15.40 -15.41 -11.37
C ALA A 348 -14.55 -15.81 -10.15
N ARG A 349 -13.22 -15.92 -10.32
CA ARG A 349 -12.30 -16.20 -9.21
C ARG A 349 -12.15 -14.97 -8.30
N VAL A 350 -12.07 -13.78 -8.89
CA VAL A 350 -12.05 -12.51 -8.12
C VAL A 350 -13.35 -12.35 -7.33
N GLU A 351 -14.50 -12.59 -7.97
CA GLU A 351 -15.81 -12.50 -7.32
C GLU A 351 -15.89 -13.47 -6.12
N ARG A 352 -15.48 -14.73 -6.28
CA ARG A 352 -15.41 -15.69 -5.18
C ARG A 352 -14.45 -15.27 -4.07
N ALA A 353 -13.27 -14.74 -4.41
CA ALA A 353 -12.29 -14.30 -3.41
C ALA A 353 -12.85 -13.20 -2.50
N PHE A 354 -13.65 -12.27 -3.04
CA PHE A 354 -14.35 -11.27 -2.23
C PHE A 354 -15.39 -11.92 -1.30
N VAL A 355 -16.24 -12.80 -1.85
CA VAL A 355 -17.30 -13.46 -1.08
C VAL A 355 -16.73 -14.35 0.04
N GLU A 356 -15.77 -15.20 -0.26
CA GLU A 356 -15.08 -16.05 0.73
C GLU A 356 -14.31 -15.23 1.76
N GLY A 357 -13.85 -14.05 1.38
CA GLY A 357 -13.28 -13.06 2.29
C GLY A 357 -14.32 -12.37 3.18
N GLY A 358 -15.62 -12.66 3.08
CA GLY A 358 -16.65 -11.94 3.84
C GLY A 358 -16.81 -10.48 3.40
N LEU A 359 -16.59 -10.21 2.10
CA LEU A 359 -16.77 -8.90 1.49
C LEU A 359 -17.97 -8.92 0.55
N THR A 360 -18.79 -7.87 0.60
CA THR A 360 -19.76 -7.57 -0.46
C THR A 360 -19.03 -6.83 -1.58
N LEU A 361 -18.98 -7.43 -2.77
CA LEU A 361 -18.38 -6.81 -3.96
C LEU A 361 -19.30 -5.68 -4.46
N GLU A 362 -18.79 -4.45 -4.52
CA GLU A 362 -19.51 -3.27 -5.01
C GLU A 362 -19.18 -2.95 -6.47
N SER A 363 -17.92 -3.19 -6.88
CA SER A 363 -17.45 -2.94 -8.24
C SER A 363 -16.36 -3.93 -8.64
N LEU A 364 -16.47 -4.48 -9.84
CA LEU A 364 -15.42 -5.25 -10.52
C LEU A 364 -15.36 -4.81 -11.98
N ARG A 365 -14.32 -4.03 -12.29
CA ARG A 365 -14.15 -3.40 -13.60
C ARG A 365 -12.83 -3.79 -14.25
N TRP A 366 -12.83 -3.68 -15.57
CA TRP A 366 -11.61 -3.71 -16.34
C TRP A 366 -10.74 -2.48 -16.07
N HIS A 367 -9.45 -2.74 -15.93
CA HIS A 367 -8.39 -1.75 -16.08
C HIS A 367 -7.54 -2.20 -17.28
N HIS A 368 -7.52 -1.37 -18.33
CA HIS A 368 -6.89 -1.63 -19.64
C HIS A 368 -7.21 -2.98 -20.33
N ALA A 369 -8.34 -3.61 -20.00
CA ALA A 369 -8.72 -4.93 -20.52
C ALA A 369 -7.68 -6.05 -20.28
N ASN A 370 -6.77 -5.86 -19.32
CA ASN A 370 -5.72 -6.81 -18.94
C ASN A 370 -5.59 -6.99 -17.41
N SER A 371 -6.38 -6.27 -16.63
CA SER A 371 -6.37 -6.35 -15.18
C SER A 371 -7.73 -5.98 -14.60
N TRP A 372 -7.96 -6.40 -13.37
CA TRP A 372 -9.17 -6.13 -12.60
C TRP A 372 -8.89 -5.03 -11.57
N ALA A 373 -9.77 -4.02 -11.55
CA ALA A 373 -9.92 -3.13 -10.40
C ALA A 373 -11.21 -3.52 -9.68
N ALA A 374 -11.08 -3.98 -8.43
CA ALA A 374 -12.17 -4.50 -7.63
C ALA A 374 -12.28 -3.72 -6.32
N SER A 375 -13.52 -3.45 -5.89
CA SER A 375 -13.77 -2.84 -4.59
C SER A 375 -15.06 -3.38 -3.97
N GLY A 376 -15.08 -3.41 -2.65
CA GLY A 376 -16.20 -3.93 -1.87
C GLY A 376 -16.11 -3.48 -0.42
N ARG A 377 -17.00 -4.02 0.42
CA ARG A 377 -17.05 -3.72 1.85
C ARG A 377 -17.13 -4.96 2.71
N ARG A 378 -16.59 -4.89 3.92
CA ARG A 378 -16.75 -5.94 4.93
C ARG A 378 -18.23 -6.05 5.31
N VAL A 379 -18.75 -7.28 5.27
CA VAL A 379 -20.08 -7.62 5.79
C VAL A 379 -20.10 -7.38 7.29
N GLY A 380 -21.24 -6.85 7.78
CA GLY A 380 -21.45 -6.49 9.19
C GLY A 380 -21.36 -7.65 10.15
#